data_AF-A0A4Y2QVN2-F1
#
_entry.id   AF-A0A4Y2QVN2-F1
#
_cell.length_a   1.000
_cell.length_b   1.000
_cell.length_c   1.000
_cell.angle_alpha   90.00
_cell.angle_beta   90.00
_cell.angle_gamma   90.00
#
_symmetry.space_group_name_H-M   'P 1'
#
loop_
_entity.id
_entity.type
_entity.pdbx_description
1 polymer ?
#
loop_
_entity_poly.entity_id
_entity_poly.type
_entity_poly.pdbx_seq_one_letter_code
_entity_poly.pdbx_strand_id
1 'polypeptide(L)'
;MHPSRVCEKTPVCHSCGTIHSGICQVPQKCVNCQGDHSATSTGCPLYIKEQNIMELKCRNHLTSAEARRIYNQSAKVNYASAVKAHAPINDIEGQINGKMEAMLLKMNEKIESVIQTINAKMEQTTS
;
A
#
# COMPACT_ATOMS: atom_id res chain seq x y z
N MET A 1 -8.83 -0.96 -21.47
CA MET A 1 -8.32 -0.22 -22.64
C MET A 1 -9.06 -0.72 -23.87
N HIS A 2 -9.55 0.15 -24.73
CA HIS A 2 -10.25 -0.22 -25.96
C HIS A 2 -9.68 0.58 -27.15
N PRO A 3 -9.68 0.03 -28.37
CA PRO A 3 -9.15 0.72 -29.55
C PRO A 3 -10.05 1.89 -29.99
N SER A 4 -9.49 2.94 -30.58
CA SER A 4 -10.25 4.15 -30.97
C SER A 4 -11.46 3.86 -31.84
N ARG A 5 -11.40 2.82 -32.69
CA ARG A 5 -12.50 2.40 -33.57
C ARG A 5 -13.75 1.89 -32.84
N VAL A 6 -13.63 1.46 -31.57
CA VAL A 6 -14.77 1.04 -30.74
C VAL A 6 -15.10 2.05 -29.66
N CYS A 7 -14.45 3.21 -29.67
CA CYS A 7 -14.77 4.29 -28.75
C CYS A 7 -16.04 4.99 -29.25
N GLU A 8 -17.11 4.91 -28.48
CA GLU A 8 -18.36 5.63 -28.77
C GLU A 8 -18.29 7.12 -28.40
N LYS A 9 -17.21 7.55 -27.74
CA LYS A 9 -17.02 8.93 -27.30
C LYS A 9 -16.38 9.77 -28.40
N THR A 10 -16.86 11.00 -28.55
CA THR A 10 -16.21 11.98 -29.41
C THR A 10 -14.79 12.27 -28.90
N PRO A 11 -13.76 12.19 -29.77
CA PRO A 11 -12.40 12.50 -29.37
C PRO A 11 -12.28 13.98 -29.00
N VAL A 12 -11.67 14.23 -27.85
CA VAL A 12 -11.32 15.58 -27.38
C VAL A 12 -9.83 15.81 -27.53
N CYS A 13 -9.43 17.04 -27.78
CA CYS A 13 -8.02 17.40 -27.88
C CYS A 13 -7.31 17.14 -26.54
N HIS A 14 -6.19 16.40 -26.58
CA HIS A 14 -5.41 16.11 -25.38
C HIS A 14 -4.76 17.37 -24.78
N SER A 15 -4.51 18.41 -25.59
CA SER A 15 -3.86 19.64 -25.14
C SER A 15 -4.80 20.56 -24.38
N CYS A 16 -6.04 20.72 -24.82
CA CYS A 16 -6.97 21.73 -24.28
C CYS A 16 -8.33 21.18 -23.82
N GLY A 17 -8.63 19.92 -24.10
CA GLY A 17 -9.84 19.25 -23.64
C GLY A 17 -11.12 19.58 -24.39
N THR A 18 -11.05 20.36 -25.48
CA THR A 18 -12.21 20.68 -26.32
C THR A 18 -12.22 19.88 -27.62
N ILE A 19 -13.38 19.83 -28.27
CA ILE A 19 -13.53 19.22 -29.60
C ILE A 19 -13.15 20.28 -30.63
N HIS A 20 -12.12 20.01 -31.42
CA HIS A 20 -11.75 20.84 -32.56
C HIS A 20 -10.96 20.02 -33.60
N SER A 21 -10.85 20.57 -34.81
CA SER A 21 -10.01 20.05 -35.89
C SER A 21 -8.79 20.96 -36.09
N GLY A 22 -7.71 20.43 -36.66
CA GLY A 22 -6.51 21.21 -36.95
C GLY A 22 -5.62 21.52 -35.73
N ILE A 23 -4.69 22.46 -35.91
CA ILE A 23 -3.69 22.81 -34.89
C ILE A 23 -4.38 23.45 -33.69
N CYS A 24 -4.10 22.92 -32.49
CA CYS A 24 -4.57 23.49 -31.24
C CYS A 24 -3.82 24.80 -30.93
N GLN A 25 -4.53 25.93 -30.90
CA GLN A 25 -3.95 27.26 -30.63
C GLN A 25 -4.35 27.83 -29.26
N VAL A 26 -5.16 27.10 -28.50
CA VAL A 26 -5.62 27.52 -27.18
C VAL A 26 -4.61 27.08 -26.09
N PRO A 27 -4.57 27.78 -24.94
CA PRO A 27 -3.76 27.36 -23.79
C PRO A 27 -4.03 25.92 -23.38
N GLN A 28 -2.99 25.25 -22.86
CA GLN A 28 -3.14 23.88 -22.41
C GLN A 28 -4.04 23.81 -21.17
N LYS A 29 -4.89 22.80 -21.14
CA LYS A 29 -5.77 22.51 -20.00
C LYS A 29 -5.99 21.01 -19.89
N CYS A 30 -5.54 20.45 -18.78
CA CYS A 30 -5.59 19.02 -18.53
C CYS A 30 -7.03 18.60 -18.23
N VAL A 31 -7.62 17.72 -19.05
CA VAL A 31 -8.98 17.21 -18.79
C VAL A 31 -9.08 16.39 -17.51
N ASN A 32 -7.96 15.85 -17.03
CA ASN A 32 -7.93 15.00 -15.85
C ASN A 32 -7.93 15.85 -14.57
N CYS A 33 -7.01 16.80 -14.45
CA CYS A 33 -6.80 17.57 -13.21
C CYS A 33 -7.12 19.08 -13.32
N GLN A 34 -7.49 19.54 -14.52
CA GLN A 34 -7.82 20.94 -14.84
C GLN A 34 -6.63 21.93 -14.77
N GLY A 35 -5.39 21.45 -14.61
CA GLY A 35 -4.20 22.30 -14.60
C GLY A 35 -3.67 22.69 -15.98
N ASP A 36 -2.71 23.62 -15.99
CA ASP A 36 -2.12 24.23 -17.20
C ASP A 36 -1.08 23.31 -17.88
N HIS A 37 -1.52 22.13 -18.32
CA HIS A 37 -0.72 21.16 -19.06
C HIS A 37 -1.59 20.24 -19.92
N SER A 38 -1.00 19.57 -20.92
CA SER A 38 -1.65 18.52 -21.71
C SER A 38 -2.09 17.33 -20.84
N ALA A 39 -3.20 16.68 -21.19
CA ALA A 39 -3.69 15.46 -20.55
C ALA A 39 -2.69 14.29 -20.55
N THR A 40 -1.69 14.34 -21.45
CA THR A 40 -0.61 13.35 -21.59
C THR A 40 0.63 13.66 -20.74
N SER A 41 0.64 14.76 -19.98
CA SER A 41 1.78 15.15 -19.14
C SER A 41 2.05 14.13 -18.03
N THR A 42 3.29 13.65 -17.93
CA THR A 42 3.77 12.80 -16.83
C THR A 42 3.86 13.56 -15.51
N GLY A 43 3.88 14.89 -15.55
CA GLY A 43 3.82 15.76 -14.36
C GLY A 43 2.41 15.96 -13.80
N CYS A 44 1.37 15.41 -14.44
CA CYS A 44 0.00 15.54 -13.94
C CYS A 44 -0.14 14.87 -12.56
N PRO A 45 -0.64 15.57 -11.51
CA PRO A 45 -0.74 15.01 -10.17
C PRO A 45 -1.66 13.79 -10.10
N LEU A 46 -2.70 13.74 -10.95
CA LEU A 46 -3.57 12.57 -11.05
C LEU A 46 -2.88 11.41 -11.77
N TYR A 47 -2.08 11.67 -12.80
CA TYR A 47 -1.29 10.62 -13.45
C TYR A 47 -0.29 9.99 -12.46
N ILE A 48 0.46 10.82 -11.75
CA ILE A 48 1.43 10.39 -10.73
C ILE A 48 0.73 9.56 -9.64
N LYS A 49 -0.45 10.00 -9.18
CA LYS A 49 -1.27 9.25 -8.23
C LYS A 49 -1.64 7.86 -8.76
N GLU A 50 -2.13 7.78 -9.99
CA GLU A 50 -2.51 6.50 -10.62
C GLU A 50 -1.31 5.57 -10.82
N GLN A 51 -0.16 6.13 -11.20
CA GLN A 51 1.10 5.39 -11.32
C GLN A 51 1.53 4.78 -9.98
N ASN A 52 1.50 5.56 -8.90
CA ASN A 52 1.83 5.07 -7.54
C ASN A 52 0.87 3.97 -7.07
N ILE A 53 -0.43 4.09 -7.36
CA ILE A 53 -1.42 3.05 -7.04
C ILE A 53 -1.11 1.76 -7.82
N MET A 54 -0.75 1.87 -9.10
CA MET A 54 -0.39 0.72 -9.93
C MET A 54 0.90 0.05 -9.44
N GLU A 55 1.90 0.84 -9.07
CA GLU A 55 3.14 0.32 -8.47
C GLU A 55 2.85 -0.43 -7.17
N LEU A 56 2.08 0.17 -6.25
CA LEU A 56 1.66 -0.46 -5.01
C LEU A 56 0.93 -1.79 -5.26
N LYS A 57 0.03 -1.80 -6.25
CA LYS A 57 -0.71 -2.98 -6.66
C LYS A 57 0.23 -4.12 -7.08
N CYS A 58 1.15 -3.82 -8.01
CA CYS A 58 2.08 -4.81 -8.55
C CYS A 58 3.04 -5.33 -7.49
N ARG A 59 3.61 -4.43 -6.67
CA ARG A 59 4.63 -4.78 -5.67
C ARG A 59 4.10 -5.62 -4.51
N ASN A 60 2.79 -5.53 -4.22
CA ASN A 60 2.14 -6.21 -3.09
C ASN A 60 1.11 -7.25 -3.53
N HIS A 61 1.03 -7.56 -4.83
CA HIS A 61 0.08 -8.54 -5.39
C HIS A 61 -1.39 -8.27 -5.01
N LEU A 62 -1.78 -7.01 -5.00
CA LEU A 62 -3.12 -6.57 -4.59
C LEU A 62 -4.08 -6.53 -5.76
N THR A 63 -5.38 -6.56 -5.46
CA THR A 63 -6.39 -6.10 -6.40
C THR A 63 -6.32 -4.59 -6.59
N SER A 64 -6.86 -4.08 -7.71
CA SER A 64 -6.90 -2.63 -7.96
C SER A 64 -7.69 -1.87 -6.88
N ALA A 65 -8.74 -2.49 -6.32
CA ALA A 65 -9.57 -1.89 -5.28
C ALA A 65 -8.81 -1.76 -3.95
N GLU A 66 -8.08 -2.79 -3.55
CA GLU A 66 -7.25 -2.79 -2.33
C GLU A 66 -6.13 -1.78 -2.42
N ALA A 67 -5.38 -1.75 -3.53
CA ALA A 67 -4.30 -0.78 -3.73
C ALA A 67 -4.82 0.67 -3.62
N ARG A 68 -5.98 0.96 -4.23
CA ARG A 68 -6.60 2.29 -4.14
C ARG A 68 -7.07 2.60 -2.71
N ARG A 69 -7.62 1.62 -1.98
CA ARG A 69 -8.03 1.79 -0.59
C ARG A 69 -6.82 2.14 0.29
N ILE A 70 -5.76 1.35 0.22
CA ILE A 70 -4.54 1.54 1.02
C ILE A 70 -3.90 2.89 0.70
N TYR A 71 -3.70 3.22 -0.57
CA TYR A 71 -3.10 4.50 -0.98
C TYR A 71 -3.91 5.72 -0.50
N ASN A 72 -5.24 5.66 -0.56
CA ASN A 72 -6.08 6.76 -0.08
C ASN A 72 -6.18 6.80 1.45
N GLN A 73 -5.92 5.68 2.14
CA GLN A 73 -5.98 5.59 3.60
C GLN A 73 -4.67 6.03 4.25
N SER A 74 -3.51 5.76 3.64
CA SER A 74 -2.22 6.32 4.09
C SER A 74 -2.18 7.85 3.98
N ALA A 75 -2.88 8.42 2.99
CA ALA A 75 -3.08 9.87 2.87
C ALA A 75 -4.02 10.47 3.94
N LYS A 76 -4.75 9.64 4.70
CA LYS A 76 -5.72 10.04 5.71
C LYS A 76 -5.33 9.47 7.08
N VAL A 77 -4.25 9.99 7.66
CA VAL A 77 -4.03 9.83 9.10
C VAL A 77 -5.15 10.61 9.80
N ASN A 78 -6.16 9.91 10.31
CA ASN A 78 -7.25 10.57 11.03
C ASN A 78 -6.90 10.65 12.51
N TYR A 79 -7.39 11.69 13.19
CA TYR A 79 -7.10 11.95 14.60
C TYR A 79 -7.33 10.71 15.48
N ALA A 80 -8.41 9.96 15.24
CA ALA A 80 -8.73 8.76 15.99
C ALA A 80 -7.67 7.63 15.87
N SER A 81 -7.05 7.47 14.69
CA SER A 81 -5.99 6.47 14.49
C SER A 81 -4.65 6.91 15.10
N ALA A 82 -4.34 8.21 15.09
CA ALA A 82 -3.21 8.75 15.83
C ALA A 82 -3.39 8.59 17.35
N VAL A 83 -4.58 8.91 17.88
CA VAL A 83 -4.88 8.74 19.32
C VAL A 83 -4.83 7.27 19.75
N LYS A 84 -5.29 6.32 18.92
CA LYS A 84 -5.14 4.89 19.23
C LYS A 84 -3.68 4.43 19.25
N ALA A 85 -2.85 4.95 18.34
CA ALA A 85 -1.42 4.66 18.33
C ALA A 85 -0.68 5.25 19.54
N HIS A 86 -1.22 6.34 20.10
CA HIS A 86 -0.71 7.02 21.30
C HIS A 86 -1.64 6.84 22.51
N ALA A 87 -2.39 5.74 22.58
CA ALA A 87 -3.25 5.49 23.72
C ALA A 87 -2.38 5.53 24.99
N PRO A 88 -2.76 6.29 26.03
CA PRO A 88 -1.98 6.33 27.26
C PRO A 88 -1.83 4.91 27.78
N ILE A 89 -0.58 4.49 27.98
CA ILE A 89 -0.29 3.17 28.54
C ILE A 89 -0.66 3.25 30.02
N ASN A 90 -1.91 2.88 30.33
CA ASN A 90 -2.45 2.95 31.69
C ASN A 90 -1.92 1.85 32.62
N ASP A 91 -1.28 0.81 32.06
CA ASP A 91 -0.75 -0.34 32.79
C ASP A 91 0.55 -0.83 32.17
N ILE A 92 1.62 -0.06 32.39
CA ILE A 92 2.98 -0.39 31.93
C ILE A 92 3.45 -1.69 32.58
N GLU A 93 3.14 -1.86 33.87
CA GLU A 93 3.57 -3.02 34.67
C GLU A 93 2.95 -4.32 34.16
N GLY A 94 1.63 -4.36 33.94
CA GLY A 94 0.97 -5.55 33.38
C GLY A 94 1.41 -5.89 31.95
N GLN A 95 1.69 -4.88 31.12
CA GLN A 95 2.25 -5.13 29.78
C GLN A 95 3.66 -5.72 29.83
N ILE A 96 4.52 -5.23 30.72
CA ILE A 96 5.88 -5.75 30.89
C ILE A 96 5.81 -7.17 31.43
N ASN A 97 5.00 -7.40 32.47
CA ASN A 97 4.83 -8.72 33.08
C ASN A 97 4.27 -9.72 32.07
N GLY A 98 3.23 -9.37 31.30
CA GLY A 98 2.68 -10.26 30.28
C GLY A 98 3.67 -10.60 29.16
N LYS A 99 4.50 -9.63 28.73
CA LYS A 99 5.57 -9.88 27.75
C LYS A 99 6.69 -10.75 28.32
N MET A 100 7.03 -10.56 29.59
CA MET A 100 8.04 -11.36 30.29
C MET A 100 7.57 -12.81 30.45
N GLU A 101 6.34 -13.03 30.89
CA GLU A 101 5.70 -14.35 30.97
C GLU A 101 5.70 -15.06 29.61
N ALA A 102 5.30 -14.38 28.54
CA ALA A 102 5.31 -14.95 27.19
C ALA A 102 6.73 -15.30 26.71
N MET A 103 7.74 -14.53 27.12
CA MET A 103 9.15 -14.84 26.82
C MET A 103 9.63 -16.05 27.61
N LEU A 104 9.29 -16.14 28.90
CA LEU A 104 9.65 -17.26 29.78
C LEU A 104 9.03 -18.57 29.28
N LEU A 105 7.76 -18.55 28.88
CA LEU A 105 7.07 -19.72 28.34
C LEU A 105 7.78 -20.27 27.09
N LYS A 106 8.10 -19.39 26.13
CA LYS A 106 8.84 -19.77 24.91
C LYS A 106 10.24 -20.28 25.21
N MET A 107 10.88 -19.73 26.25
CA MET A 107 12.20 -20.20 26.67
C MET A 107 12.10 -21.60 27.26
N ASN A 108 11.05 -21.89 28.04
CA ASN A 108 10.79 -23.21 28.59
C ASN A 108 10.50 -24.26 27.52
N GLU A 109 9.63 -23.95 26.54
CA GLU A 109 9.37 -24.83 25.38
C GLU A 109 10.66 -25.18 24.63
N LYS A 110 11.56 -24.19 24.48
CA LYS A 110 12.83 -24.38 23.79
C LYS A 110 13.80 -25.23 24.60
N ILE A 111 13.82 -25.10 25.93
CA ILE A 111 14.61 -25.95 26.82
C ILE A 111 14.14 -27.42 26.72
N GLU A 112 12.83 -27.66 26.76
CA GLU A 112 12.26 -29.00 26.61
C GLU A 112 12.64 -29.64 25.26
N SER A 113 12.55 -28.86 24.18
CA SER A 113 12.97 -29.31 22.84
C SER A 113 14.46 -29.68 22.78
N VAL A 114 15.32 -28.92 23.46
CA VAL A 114 16.76 -29.22 23.54
C VAL A 114 17.01 -30.50 24.33
N ILE A 115 16.32 -30.71 25.45
CA ILE A 115 16.45 -31.93 26.27
C ILE A 115 16.05 -33.16 25.44
N GLN A 116 14.94 -33.10 24.72
CA GLN A 116 14.51 -34.19 23.82
C GLN A 116 15.55 -34.49 22.74
N THR A 117 16.13 -33.43 22.16
CA THR A 117 17.18 -33.57 21.13
C THR A 117 18.44 -34.24 21.69
N ILE A 118 18.84 -33.89 22.91
CA ILE A 118 19.99 -34.50 23.59
C ILE A 118 19.74 -35.98 23.84
N ASN A 119 18.57 -36.33 24.39
CA ASN A 119 18.22 -37.73 24.69
C ASN A 119 18.21 -38.58 23.41
N ALA A 120 17.58 -38.10 22.35
CA ALA A 120 17.55 -38.80 21.05
C ALA A 120 18.96 -39.00 20.46
N LYS A 121 19.86 -38.01 20.63
CA LYS A 121 21.26 -38.15 20.20
C LYS A 121 22.04 -39.13 21.07
N MET A 122 21.82 -39.13 22.39
CA MET A 122 22.46 -40.09 23.29
C MET A 122 22.11 -41.52 22.91
N GLU A 123 20.82 -41.82 22.65
CA GLU A 123 20.36 -43.14 22.21
C GLU A 123 21.04 -43.60 20.91
N GLN A 124 21.24 -42.71 19.94
CA GLN A 124 21.93 -43.01 18.66
C GLN A 124 23.44 -43.28 18.81
N THR A 125 24.09 -42.79 19.86
CA THR A 125 25.51 -43.06 20.15
C THR A 125 25.78 -44.34 20.94
N THR A 126 24.73 -45.01 21.42
CA THR A 126 24.85 -46.25 22.23
C THR A 126 24.48 -47.53 21.47
N SER A 127 24.17 -47.43 20.17
CA SER A 127 24.03 -48.56 19.21
C SER A 127 25.19 -48.56 18.23
#